data_AF-A0A1X1EI00-F1
#
_entry.id   AF-A0A1X1EI00-F1
#
_cell.length_a   1.000
_cell.length_b   1.000
_cell.length_c   1.000
_cell.angle_alpha   90.00
_cell.angle_beta   90.00
_cell.angle_gamma   90.00
#
_symmetry.space_group_name_H-M   'P 1'
#
loop_
_entity.id
_entity.type
_entity.pdbx_description
1 polymer ?
#
loop_
_entity_poly.entity_id
_entity_poly.type
_entity_poly.pdbx_seq_one_letter_code
_entity_poly.pdbx_strand_id
1 'polypeptide(L)'
;MPSLLPLQLFKNLSDETRLSLVLLLREKGELCVCELVSILKETQPKISRHLALLRESGLLIDRRDGKWIHYRLSPHMPAWAAAVIEQAYLCQRDEILHLSQQAERDNATTNGKAVCM
;
A
#
# COMPACT_ATOMS: atom_id res chain seq x y z
N MET A 1 -15.97 -9.83 -14.74
CA MET A 1 -14.87 -9.21 -13.96
C MET A 1 -13.91 -8.62 -14.97
N PRO A 2 -13.66 -7.31 -15.02
CA PRO A 2 -12.65 -6.78 -15.91
C PRO A 2 -11.30 -7.38 -15.48
N SER A 3 -10.72 -8.20 -16.35
CA SER A 3 -9.38 -8.74 -16.14
C SER A 3 -8.40 -7.57 -16.21
N LEU A 4 -7.65 -7.32 -15.13
CA LEU A 4 -6.53 -6.39 -15.14
C LEU A 4 -5.62 -6.72 -16.34
N LEU A 5 -5.35 -5.76 -17.21
CA LEU A 5 -4.44 -5.93 -18.35
C LEU A 5 -3.01 -5.49 -17.98
N PRO A 6 -1.96 -6.05 -18.61
CA PRO A 6 -0.57 -5.65 -18.35
C PRO A 6 -0.33 -4.15 -18.45
N LEU A 7 -0.86 -3.47 -19.48
CA LEU A 7 -0.70 -2.01 -19.63
C LEU A 7 -1.32 -1.24 -18.46
N GLN A 8 -2.45 -1.72 -17.91
CA GLN A 8 -3.09 -1.08 -16.75
C GLN A 8 -2.25 -1.30 -15.48
N LEU A 9 -1.72 -2.52 -15.28
CA LEU A 9 -0.79 -2.80 -14.17
C LEU A 9 0.40 -1.84 -14.23
N PHE A 10 1.09 -1.75 -15.38
CA PHE A 10 2.27 -0.90 -15.49
C PHE A 10 1.94 0.59 -15.31
N LYS A 11 0.81 1.07 -15.84
CA LYS A 11 0.35 2.45 -15.59
C LYS A 11 0.04 2.73 -14.11
N ASN A 12 -0.39 1.71 -13.36
CA ASN A 12 -0.64 1.84 -11.93
C ASN A 12 0.67 1.86 -11.13
N LEU A 13 1.63 1.01 -11.51
CA LEU A 13 2.89 0.84 -10.81
C LEU A 13 4.00 1.82 -11.26
N SER A 14 3.80 2.58 -12.33
CA SER A 14 4.81 3.55 -12.84
C SER A 14 4.87 4.86 -12.06
N ASP A 15 4.12 4.99 -10.96
CA ASP A 15 4.14 6.13 -10.06
C ASP A 15 4.75 5.69 -8.73
N GLU A 16 5.73 6.45 -8.26
CA GLU A 16 6.54 6.11 -7.09
C GLU A 16 5.68 5.87 -5.85
N THR A 17 4.75 6.78 -5.54
CA THR A 17 3.86 6.63 -4.38
C THR A 17 2.98 5.39 -4.50
N ARG A 18 2.40 5.10 -5.67
CA ARG A 18 1.59 3.89 -5.88
C ARG A 18 2.40 2.60 -5.77
N LEU A 19 3.62 2.58 -6.30
CA LEU A 19 4.50 1.42 -6.16
C LEU A 19 4.80 1.17 -4.69
N SER A 20 5.25 2.20 -3.96
CA SER A 20 5.57 2.08 -2.52
C SER A 20 4.36 1.63 -1.70
N LEU A 21 3.15 2.13 -1.99
CA LEU A 21 1.91 1.66 -1.36
C LEU A 21 1.69 0.15 -1.58
N VAL A 22 1.82 -0.33 -2.81
CA VAL A 22 1.63 -1.75 -3.16
C VAL A 22 2.67 -2.63 -2.47
N LEU A 23 3.95 -2.22 -2.45
CA LEU A 23 5.03 -2.98 -1.83
C LEU A 23 4.93 -2.99 -0.29
N LEU A 24 4.50 -1.87 0.32
CA LEU A 24 4.21 -1.83 1.76
C LEU A 24 3.05 -2.74 2.14
N LEU A 25 1.98 -2.75 1.34
CA LEU A 25 0.85 -3.66 1.56
C LEU A 25 1.24 -5.12 1.32
N ARG A 26 2.20 -5.38 0.44
CA ARG A 26 2.79 -6.72 0.29
C ARG A 26 3.53 -7.14 1.57
N GLU A 27 4.36 -6.26 2.11
CA GLU A 27 5.15 -6.51 3.33
C GLU A 27 4.26 -6.70 4.56
N LYS A 28 3.34 -5.77 4.81
CA LYS A 28 2.54 -5.71 6.05
C LYS A 28 1.23 -6.47 5.99
N GLY A 29 0.80 -6.87 4.79
CA GLY A 29 -0.47 -7.55 4.55
C GLY A 29 -1.66 -6.58 4.49
N GLU A 30 -1.88 -5.78 5.53
CA GLU A 30 -3.01 -4.84 5.62
C GLU A 30 -2.62 -3.58 6.43
N LEU A 31 -2.99 -2.38 5.95
CA LEU A 31 -2.69 -1.10 6.61
C LEU A 31 -3.84 -0.08 6.48
N CYS A 32 -4.03 0.75 7.50
CA CYS A 32 -4.95 1.90 7.47
C CYS A 32 -4.31 3.10 6.75
N VAL A 33 -5.13 4.04 6.27
CA VAL A 33 -4.65 5.25 5.55
C VAL A 33 -3.66 6.06 6.39
N CYS A 34 -3.90 6.16 7.70
CA CYS A 34 -3.05 6.92 8.62
C CYS A 34 -1.64 6.32 8.74
N GLU A 35 -1.53 4.98 8.75
CA GLU A 35 -0.25 4.28 8.76
C GLU A 35 0.52 4.55 7.47
N LEU A 36 -0.15 4.43 6.32
CA LEU A 36 0.46 4.68 5.01
C LEU A 36 0.96 6.13 4.86
N VAL A 37 0.18 7.11 5.34
CA VAL A 37 0.58 8.52 5.44
C VAL A 37 1.82 8.70 6.31
N SER A 38 1.86 8.02 7.46
CA SER A 38 2.97 8.09 8.40
C SER A 38 4.26 7.47 7.85
N ILE A 39 4.14 6.36 7.12
CA ILE A 39 5.27 5.64 6.53
C ILE A 39 5.84 6.41 5.34
N LEU A 40 4.97 6.85 4.42
CA LEU A 40 5.40 7.51 3.18
C LEU A 40 5.71 9.01 3.37
N LYS A 41 5.41 9.60 4.53
CA LYS A 41 5.56 11.03 4.82
C LYS A 41 4.84 11.93 3.79
N GLU A 42 3.72 11.42 3.28
CA GLU A 42 2.92 12.07 2.24
C GLU A 42 1.57 12.54 2.79
N THR A 43 0.94 13.49 2.11
CA THR A 43 -0.35 14.01 2.58
C THR A 43 -1.48 12.99 2.45
N GLN A 44 -2.40 12.97 3.42
CA GLN A 44 -3.57 12.08 3.39
C GLN A 44 -4.41 12.20 2.10
N PRO A 45 -4.71 13.39 1.55
CA PRO A 45 -5.44 13.50 0.28
C PRO A 45 -4.73 12.83 -0.89
N LYS A 46 -3.39 12.92 -0.96
CA LYS A 46 -2.59 12.26 -2.00
C LYS A 46 -2.67 10.74 -1.85
N ILE A 47 -2.41 10.22 -0.64
CA ILE A 47 -2.49 8.78 -0.37
C ILE A 47 -3.88 8.22 -0.67
N SER A 48 -4.95 8.86 -0.18
CA SER A 48 -6.32 8.42 -0.43
C SER A 48 -6.66 8.38 -1.92
N ARG A 49 -6.20 9.36 -2.71
CA ARG A 49 -6.40 9.36 -4.16
C ARG A 49 -5.69 8.19 -4.83
N HIS A 50 -4.45 7.89 -4.46
CA HIS A 50 -3.71 6.75 -5.01
C HIS A 50 -4.36 5.41 -4.62
N LEU A 51 -4.82 5.27 -3.37
CA LEU A 51 -5.54 4.07 -2.91
C LEU A 51 -6.85 3.86 -3.66
N ALA A 52 -7.62 4.93 -3.93
CA ALA A 52 -8.84 4.86 -4.72
C ALA A 52 -8.56 4.34 -6.14
N LEU A 53 -7.56 4.89 -6.82
CA LEU A 53 -7.16 4.45 -8.16
C LEU A 53 -6.72 2.97 -8.19
N LEU A 54 -5.91 2.55 -7.22
CA LEU A 54 -5.45 1.16 -7.14
C LEU A 54 -6.60 0.20 -6.84
N ARG A 55 -7.55 0.59 -6.00
CA ARG A 55 -8.78 -0.18 -5.73
C ARG A 55 -9.67 -0.28 -6.95
N GLU A 56 -9.90 0.83 -7.66
CA GLU A 56 -10.70 0.85 -8.90
C GLU A 56 -10.10 -0.06 -9.99
N SER A 57 -8.77 -0.22 -9.99
CA SER A 57 -8.10 -1.17 -10.89
C SER A 57 -8.21 -2.64 -10.49
N GLY A 58 -8.74 -2.93 -9.30
CA GLY A 58 -8.83 -4.29 -8.75
C GLY A 58 -7.54 -4.81 -8.11
N LEU A 59 -6.49 -3.99 -8.01
CA LEU A 59 -5.23 -4.36 -7.33
C LEU A 59 -5.35 -4.40 -5.82
N LEU A 60 -6.18 -3.53 -5.26
CA LEU A 60 -6.45 -3.47 -3.83
C LEU A 60 -7.90 -3.78 -3.53
N ILE A 61 -8.13 -4.26 -2.31
CA ILE A 61 -9.44 -4.29 -1.67
C ILE A 61 -9.35 -3.57 -0.33
N ASP A 62 -10.50 -3.09 0.14
CA ASP A 62 -10.62 -2.43 1.43
C ASP A 62 -11.57 -3.18 2.37
N ARG A 63 -11.31 -3.05 3.66
CA ARG A 63 -12.16 -3.53 4.75
C ARG A 63 -12.35 -2.41 5.75
N ARG A 64 -13.58 -2.20 6.19
CA ARG A 64 -13.89 -1.28 7.26
C ARG A 64 -13.73 -1.96 8.62
N ASP A 65 -12.96 -1.34 9.50
CA ASP A 65 -12.78 -1.75 10.89
C ASP A 65 -13.10 -0.57 11.82
N GLY A 66 -14.31 -0.57 12.38
CA GLY A 66 -14.86 0.56 13.10
C GLY A 66 -14.89 1.85 12.27
N LYS A 67 -14.07 2.84 12.67
CA LYS A 67 -13.94 4.13 11.99
C LYS A 67 -12.90 4.13 10.86
N TRP A 68 -12.08 3.08 10.79
CA TRP A 68 -10.93 3.03 9.90
C TRP A 68 -11.20 2.18 8.67
N ILE A 69 -10.52 2.52 7.58
CA ILE A 69 -10.52 1.73 6.35
C ILE A 69 -9.11 1.19 6.18
N HIS A 70 -9.03 -0.13 6.13
CA HIS A 70 -7.80 -0.86 5.92
C HIS A 70 -7.74 -1.36 4.48
N TYR A 71 -6.57 -1.28 3.88
CA TYR A 71 -6.31 -1.71 2.51
C TYR A 71 -5.38 -2.91 2.51
N ARG A 72 -5.57 -3.81 1.55
CA ARG A 72 -4.68 -4.94 1.28
C ARG A 72 -4.65 -5.28 -0.20
N LEU A 73 -3.65 -6.04 -0.61
CA LEU A 73 -3.60 -6.60 -1.97
C LEU A 73 -4.83 -7.49 -2.22
N SER A 74 -5.42 -7.33 -3.40
CA SER A 74 -6.59 -8.10 -3.82
C SER A 74 -6.22 -9.57 -4.05
N PRO A 75 -6.88 -10.53 -3.38
CA PRO A 75 -6.67 -11.95 -3.65
C PRO A 75 -7.26 -12.37 -5.01
N HIS A 76 -8.02 -11.50 -5.67
CA HIS A 76 -8.67 -11.74 -6.96
C HIS A 76 -7.86 -11.20 -8.15
N MET A 77 -6.68 -10.63 -7.91
CA MET A 77 -5.82 -10.19 -9.01
C MET A 77 -5.29 -11.40 -9.80
N PRO A 78 -5.03 -11.26 -11.11
CA PRO A 78 -4.42 -12.34 -11.89
C PRO A 78 -3.09 -12.80 -11.29
N ALA A 79 -2.82 -14.11 -11.31
CA ALA A 79 -1.61 -14.69 -10.73
C ALA A 79 -0.31 -14.09 -11.32
N TRP A 80 -0.32 -13.74 -12.61
CA TRP A 80 0.83 -13.10 -13.26
C TRP A 80 1.10 -11.69 -12.69
N ALA A 81 0.05 -10.94 -12.32
CA ALA A 81 0.21 -9.60 -11.75
C ALA A 81 0.77 -9.68 -10.32
N ALA A 82 0.26 -10.62 -9.53
CA ALA A 82 0.81 -10.94 -8.21
C ALA A 82 2.29 -11.35 -8.31
N ALA A 83 2.66 -12.18 -9.28
CA ALA A 83 4.06 -12.57 -9.49
C ALA A 83 4.97 -11.37 -9.86
N VAL A 84 4.50 -10.45 -10.71
CA VAL A 84 5.25 -9.23 -11.05
C VAL A 84 5.45 -8.35 -9.81
N ILE A 85 4.40 -8.14 -9.01
CA ILE A 85 4.48 -7.38 -7.75
C ILE A 85 5.45 -8.06 -6.78
N GLU A 86 5.41 -9.39 -6.68
CA GLU A 86 6.33 -10.14 -5.81
C GLU A 86 7.79 -9.96 -6.24
N GLN A 87 8.09 -10.05 -7.53
CA GLN A 87 9.45 -9.81 -8.01
C GLN A 87 9.90 -8.37 -7.75
N ALA A 88 9.02 -7.39 -7.95
CA ALA A 88 9.33 -5.99 -7.64
C ALA A 88 9.60 -5.79 -6.13
N TYR A 89 8.78 -6.41 -5.27
CA TYR A 89 8.99 -6.40 -3.83
C TYR A 89 10.33 -7.03 -3.44
N LEU A 90 10.65 -8.22 -3.96
CA LEU A 90 11.91 -8.90 -3.65
C LEU A 90 13.14 -8.06 -4.03
N CYS A 91 13.06 -7.30 -5.13
CA CYS A 91 14.12 -6.38 -5.55
C CYS A 91 14.29 -5.16 -4.63
N GLN A 92 13.23 -4.72 -3.93
CA GLN A 92 13.24 -3.53 -3.06
C GLN A 92 13.01 -3.86 -1.59
N ARG A 93 13.11 -5.15 -1.21
CA ARG A 93 12.68 -5.65 0.10
C ARG A 93 13.35 -4.93 1.25
N ASP A 94 14.66 -4.77 1.19
CA ASP A 94 15.42 -4.15 2.27
C ASP A 94 15.03 -2.67 2.46
N GLU A 95 14.84 -1.95 1.36
CA GLU A 95 14.39 -0.55 1.38
C GLU A 95 13.00 -0.42 2.02
N ILE A 96 12.06 -1.28 1.62
CA ILE A 96 10.70 -1.29 2.18
C ILE A 96 10.70 -1.63 3.67
N LEU A 97 11.50 -2.61 4.09
CA LEU A 97 11.67 -2.96 5.50
C LEU A 97 12.23 -1.78 6.32
N HIS A 98 13.27 -1.12 5.82
CA HIS A 98 13.85 0.06 6.47
C HIS A 98 12.85 1.20 6.58
N LEU A 99 12.10 1.49 5.51
CA LEU A 99 11.08 2.53 5.48
C LEU A 99 10.00 2.28 6.55
N SER A 100 9.54 1.03 6.66
CA SER A 100 8.54 0.67 7.66
C SER A 100 9.07 0.77 9.09
N GLN A 101 10.29 0.30 9.36
CA GLN A 101 10.88 0.33 10.70
C GLN A 101 11.13 1.78 11.17
N GLN A 102 11.54 2.65 10.25
CA GLN A 102 11.75 4.06 10.56
C GLN A 102 10.43 4.72 10.98
N ALA A 103 9.34 4.43 10.28
CA ALA A 103 8.02 4.96 10.63
C ALA A 103 7.53 4.49 12.00
N GLU A 104 7.77 3.24 12.37
CA GLU A 104 7.44 2.69 13.70
C GLU A 104 8.25 3.41 14.80
N ARG A 105 9.54 3.68 14.56
CA ARG A 105 10.38 4.45 15.49
C ARG A 105 9.92 5.90 15.64
N ASP A 106 9.59 6.56 14.53
CA ASP A 106 9.08 7.93 14.55
C ASP A 106 7.78 8.04 15.36
N ASN A 107 6.90 7.04 15.20
CA ASN A 107 5.64 6.93 15.94
C ASN A 107 5.86 6.66 17.44
N ALA A 108 6.89 5.89 17.81
CA ALA A 108 7.25 5.66 19.22
C ALA A 108 7.81 6.94 19.90
N THR A 109 8.44 7.82 19.13
CA THR A 109 9.08 9.04 19.65
C THR A 109 8.10 10.22 19.74
N THR A 110 7.05 10.23 18.91
CA THR A 110 5.97 11.22 18.99
C THR A 110 4.92 10.80 20.01
N ASN A 111 4.97 11.39 21.20
CA ASN A 111 4.03 11.14 22.31
C ASN A 111 2.56 11.32 21.86
N GLY A 112 1.88 10.21 21.53
CA GLY A 112 0.43 10.09 21.62
C GLY A 112 -0.44 10.66 20.49
N LYS A 113 -0.09 10.47 19.21
CA LYS A 113 -1.16 10.35 18.19
C LYS A 113 -1.57 8.89 18.12
N ALA A 114 -2.83 8.62 18.45
CA ALA A 114 -3.42 7.28 18.35
C ALA A 114 -3.21 6.73 16.92
N VAL A 115 -2.14 5.94 16.75
CA VAL A 115 -2.00 5.03 15.63
C VAL A 115 -3.12 4.00 15.80
N CYS A 116 -3.89 3.77 14.73
CA CYS A 116 -5.04 2.86 14.64
C CYS A 116 -4.94 1.66 15.63
N MET A 117 -5.39 1.84 16.90
CA MET A 117 -5.51 0.81 17.96
C MET A 117 -6.93 0.84 18.50
#